data_AF-A0A7Y5Y8J9-F1
#
_entry.id   AF-A0A7Y5Y8J9-F1
#
_cell.length_a   1.000
_cell.length_b   1.000
_cell.length_c   1.000
_cell.angle_alpha   90.00
_cell.angle_beta   90.00
_cell.angle_gamma   90.00
#
_symmetry.space_group_name_H-M   'P 1'
#
loop_
_entity.id
_entity.type
_entity.pdbx_description
1 polymer ?
#
loop_
_entity_poly.entity_id
_entity_poly.type
_entity_poly.pdbx_seq_one_letter_code
_entity_poly.pdbx_strand_id
1 'polypeptide(L)' 'MDIVFDSGKDAANLAKHGVSLALAAEMDWDDALIRTDDRRRMISLRKANQREFQLYAEN' A
#
# COMPACT_ATOMS: atom_id res chain seq x y z
N MET A 1 14.70 -12.41 1.89
CA MET A 1 14.34 -11.39 0.89
C MET A 1 14.72 -10.04 1.47
N ASP A 2 15.49 -9.23 0.74
CA ASP A 2 15.76 -7.85 1.17
C ASP A 2 14.57 -6.97 0.78
N ILE A 3 13.94 -6.35 1.78
CA ILE A 3 12.79 -5.44 1.58
C ILE A 3 13.18 -4.03 2.00
N VAL A 4 12.74 -3.05 1.22
CA VAL A 4 12.96 -1.63 1.50
C VAL A 4 11.61 -0.93 1.55
N PHE A 5 11.40 -0.16 2.62
CA PHE A 5 10.20 0.64 2.81
C PHE A 5 10.54 1.92 3.57
N ASP A 6 9.67 2.91 3.43
CA ASP A 6 9.79 4.18 4.15
C ASP A 6 9.34 4.00 5.61
N SER A 7 10.13 4.49 6.56
CA SER A 7 9.84 4.34 8.00
C SER A 7 8.59 5.12 8.44
N GLY A 8 8.30 6.25 7.78
CA GLY A 8 7.06 7.00 8.01
C GLY A 8 5.82 6.21 7.59
N LYS A 9 5.90 5.49 6.47
CA LYS A 9 4.84 4.58 6.04
C LYS A 9 4.69 3.38 6.96
N ASP A 10 5.78 2.82 7.47
CA ASP A 10 5.72 1.73 8.44
C ASP A 10 4.99 2.15 9.71
N ALA A 11 5.37 3.30 10.29
CA ALA A 11 4.68 3.87 11.44
C ALA A 11 3.19 4.14 11.16
N ALA A 12 2.85 4.65 9.97
CA ALA A 12 1.46 4.86 9.58
C ALA A 12 0.68 3.54 9.40
N ASN A 13 1.33 2.48 8.90
CA ASN A 13 0.72 1.17 8.72
C ASN A 13 0.45 0.50 10.07
N LEU A 14 1.42 0.56 10.99
CA LEU A 14 1.28 0.13 12.38
C LEU A 14 0.11 0.85 13.07
N ALA A 15 0.04 2.19 12.95
CA ALA A 15 -1.03 2.96 13.57
C ALA A 15 -2.43 2.63 13.00
N LYS A 16 -2.52 2.37 11.70
CA LYS A 16 -3.81 2.10 11.02
C LYS A 16 -4.27 0.65 11.11
N HIS A 17 -3.33 -0.29 11.11
CA HIS A 17 -3.59 -1.71 10.88
C HIS A 17 -2.95 -2.63 11.92
N GLY A 18 -2.09 -2.12 12.80
CA GLY A 18 -1.42 -2.90 13.85
C GLY A 18 -0.29 -3.79 13.36
N VAL A 19 0.11 -3.65 12.08
CA VAL A 19 1.11 -4.53 11.45
C VAL A 19 2.23 -3.68 10.83
N SER A 20 3.49 -4.10 11.03
CA SER A 20 4.65 -3.47 10.39
C SER A 20 4.82 -3.99 8.97
N LEU A 21 5.28 -3.13 8.07
CA LEU A 21 5.72 -3.49 6.73
C LEU A 21 6.95 -4.40 6.75
N ALA A 22 7.74 -4.38 7.83
CA ALA A 22 8.88 -5.29 8.01
C ALA A 22 8.47 -6.77 7.99
N LEU A 23 7.23 -7.08 8.40
CA LEU A 23 6.71 -8.45 8.42
C LEU A 23 6.71 -9.10 7.03
N ALA A 24 6.73 -8.31 5.96
CA ALA A 24 6.81 -8.81 4.60
C ALA A 24 8.11 -9.60 4.32
N ALA A 25 9.16 -9.43 5.13
CA ALA A 25 10.40 -10.21 5.03
C ALA A 25 10.22 -11.67 5.49
N GLU A 26 9.20 -11.93 6.31
CA GLU A 26 8.87 -13.25 6.86
C GLU A 26 7.83 -13.99 6.00
N MET A 27 7.23 -13.33 5.00
CA MET A 27 6.28 -13.96 4.09
C MET A 27 6.97 -14.97 3.18
N ASP A 28 6.30 -16.10 2.96
CA ASP A 28 6.65 -17.04 1.89
C ASP A 28 6.15 -16.48 0.55
N TRP A 29 7.08 -15.89 -0.21
CA TRP A 29 6.78 -15.28 -1.50
C TRP A 29 6.67 -16.29 -2.64
N ASP A 30 7.28 -17.48 -2.48
CA ASP A 30 7.25 -18.51 -3.52
C ASP A 30 5.89 -19.21 -3.56
N ASP A 31 5.25 -19.39 -2.39
CA ASP A 31 3.91 -19.97 -2.25
C ASP A 31 2.77 -18.91 -2.24
N ALA A 32 3.09 -17.63 -2.36
CA ALA A 32 2.10 -16.55 -2.34
C ALA A 32 1.21 -16.55 -3.60
N LEU A 33 -0.11 -16.45 -3.41
CA LEU A 33 -1.04 -16.16 -4.51
C LEU A 33 -1.01 -14.68 -4.88
N ILE A 34 -0.25 -14.36 -5.93
CA ILE A 34 -0.09 -12.98 -6.41
C ILE A 34 -0.95 -12.76 -7.66
N ARG A 35 -1.81 -11.74 -7.63
CA ARG A 35 -2.63 -11.33 -8.79
C ARG A 35 -2.69 -9.81 -8.88
N THR A 36 -2.53 -9.28 -10.09
CA THR A 36 -2.82 -7.86 -10.38
C THR A 36 -4.30 -7.58 -10.17
N ASP A 37 -4.61 -6.59 -9.35
CA ASP A 37 -5.99 -6.13 -9.16
C ASP A 37 -6.41 -5.25 -10.36
N ASP A 38 -7.20 -5.82 -11.26
CA ASP A 38 -7.74 -5.20 -12.46
C ASP A 38 -9.13 -4.57 -12.26
N ARG A 39 -9.65 -4.60 -11.03
CA ARG A 39 -10.95 -4.02 -10.71
C ARG A 39 -10.89 -2.50 -10.86
N ARG A 40 -11.96 -1.91 -11.41
CA ARG A 40 -12.09 -0.45 -11.49
C ARG A 40 -12.06 0.16 -10.09
N ARG A 41 -11.03 0.96 -9.82
CA ARG A 41 -10.91 1.74 -8.59
C ARG A 41 -11.83 2.95 -8.66
N MET A 42 -12.86 2.98 -7.81
CA MET A 42 -13.69 4.16 -7.60
C MET A 42 -13.20 4.88 -6.34
N ILE A 43 -12.83 6.16 -6.46
CA ILE A 43 -12.39 6.98 -5.33
C ILE A 43 -13.26 8.23 -5.19
N SER A 44 -13.29 8.79 -3.98
CA SER A 44 -13.82 10.13 -3.76
C SER A 44 -12.66 11.10 -3.64
N LEU A 45 -12.58 12.12 -4.52
CA LEU A 45 -11.55 13.15 -4.42
C LEU A 45 -11.61 13.94 -3.10
N ARG A 46 -12.77 13.99 -2.42
CA ARG A 46 -12.88 14.57 -1.08
C ARG A 46 -12.15 13.77 0.01
N LYS A 47 -11.93 12.47 -0.20
CA LYS A 47 -11.27 11.57 0.76
C LYS A 47 -9.92 11.06 0.25
N ALA A 48 -9.55 11.39 -0.97
CA ALA A 48 -8.29 11.00 -1.58
C ALA A 48 -7.13 11.62 -0.82
N ASN A 49 -6.04 10.88 -0.68
CA ASN A 49 -4.80 11.47 -0.21
C ASN A 49 -4.18 12.38 -1.30
N GLN A 50 -3.17 13.17 -0.93
CA GLN A 50 -2.56 14.13 -1.86
C GLN A 50 -2.02 13.49 -3.14
N ARG A 51 -1.41 12.30 -3.05
CA ARG A 51 -0.90 11.57 -4.21
C ARG A 51 -2.03 11.12 -5.14
N GLU A 52 -3.11 10.59 -4.58
CA GLU A 52 -4.28 10.16 -5.36
C GLU A 52 -4.99 11.35 -6.01
N PHE A 53 -5.10 12.48 -5.30
CA PHE A 53 -5.67 13.69 -5.86
C PHE A 53 -4.88 14.14 -7.09
N GLN A 54 -3.54 14.27 -6.98
CA GLN A 54 -2.68 14.62 -8.11
C GLN A 54 -2.83 13.65 -9.28
N LEU A 55 -2.89 12.33 -9.00
CA LEU A 55 -2.98 11.33 -10.05
C LEU A 55 -4.32 11.34 -10.80
N TYR A 56 -5.44 11.55 -10.11
CA TYR A 56 -6.78 11.35 -10.68
C TYR A 56 -7.55 12.64 -10.98
N ALA A 57 -7.11 13.80 -10.47
CA ALA A 57 -7.76 15.09 -10.75
C ALA A 57 -7.11 15.85 -11.93
N GLU A 58 -5.87 15.52 -12.29
CA GLU A 58 -5.10 16.18 -13.36
C GLU A 58 -5.10 15.39 -14.70
N ASN A 59 -5.75 14.22 -14.73
CA ASN A 59 -6.03 13.43 -15.93
C ASN A 59 -7.48 13.62 -16.39
#